data_AF-X1F019-F1
#
_entry.id   AF-X1F019-F1
#
_cell.length_a   1.000
_cell.length_b   1.000
_cell.length_c   1.000
_cell.angle_alpha   90.00
_cell.angle_beta   90.00
_cell.angle_gamma   90.00
#
_symmetry.space_group_name_H-M   'P 1'
#
loop_
_entity.id
_entity.type
_entity.pdbx_description
1 polymer ?
#
loop_
_entity_poly.entity_id
_entity_poly.type
_entity_poly.pdbx_seq_one_letter_code
_entity_poly.pdbx_strand_id
1 'polypeptide(L)' 'MAVYSLEPVEVPRVKTKYRTIKTKIPVPQSLAIFKTLEKTEPRSMRGQPPIVWDRAEGFTV' A
#
# COMPACT_ATOMS: atom_id res chain seq x y z
N MET A 1 -17.09 6.22 3.85
CA MET A 1 -16.02 5.30 3.40
C MET A 1 -14.76 5.61 4.20
N ALA A 2 -14.09 4.59 4.73
CA ALA A 2 -12.81 4.78 5.41
C ALA A 2 -11.78 5.29 4.40
N VAL A 3 -11.05 6.33 4.77
CA VAL A 3 -9.90 6.84 4.02
C VAL A 3 -8.67 6.46 4.82
N TYR A 4 -7.74 5.73 4.21
CA TYR A 4 -6.49 5.38 4.87
C TYR A 4 -5.56 6.58 4.92
N SER A 5 -4.78 6.69 6.00
CA SER A 5 -3.66 7.64 6.04
C SER A 5 -2.60 7.21 5.04
N LEU A 6 -2.07 8.17 4.30
CA LEU A 6 -0.90 7.99 3.43
C LEU A 6 0.41 8.42 4.10
N GLU A 7 0.38 8.76 5.39
CA GLU A 7 1.59 9.04 6.16
C GLU A 7 2.38 7.73 6.38
N PRO A 8 3.65 7.63 5.94
CA PRO A 8 4.46 6.44 6.17
C PRO A 8 4.72 6.18 7.65
N VAL A 9 4.20 5.07 8.17
CA VAL A 9 4.39 4.67 9.58
C VAL A 9 5.43 3.56 9.68
N GLU A 10 6.33 3.66 10.66
CA GLU A 10 7.23 2.56 11.03
C GLU A 10 6.43 1.40 11.62
N VAL A 11 6.69 0.20 11.12
CA VAL A 11 6.03 -1.03 11.57
C VAL A 11 7.07 -2.08 11.92
N PRO A 12 6.75 -3.05 12.81
CA PRO A 12 7.66 -4.14 13.09
C PRO A 12 8.08 -4.86 11.80
N ARG A 13 9.37 -5.18 11.71
CA ARG A 13 9.87 -6.04 10.62
C ARG A 13 9.24 -7.42 10.76
N VAL A 14 8.69 -7.93 9.67
CA VAL A 14 8.09 -9.27 9.59
C VAL A 14 8.88 -10.09 8.59
N LYS A 15 9.24 -11.32 8.96
CA LYS A 15 9.82 -12.30 8.06
C LYS A 15 9.26 -13.68 8.40
N THR A 16 8.25 -14.09 7.65
CA THR A 16 7.67 -15.43 7.70
C THR A 16 7.78 -16.10 6.33
N LYS A 17 7.34 -17.34 6.22
CA LYS A 17 7.26 -18.06 4.93
C LYS A 17 6.40 -17.32 3.89
N TYR A 18 5.37 -16.59 4.33
CA TYR A 18 4.35 -16.01 3.45
C TYR A 18 4.28 -14.48 3.48
N ARG A 19 5.04 -13.82 4.37
CA ARG A 19 4.99 -12.37 4.54
C ARG A 19 6.35 -11.81 4.87
N THR A 20 6.75 -10.77 4.13
CA THR A 20 7.91 -9.95 4.45
C THR A 20 7.50 -8.49 4.50
N ILE A 21 7.79 -7.81 5.62
CA ILE A 21 7.67 -6.35 5.76
C ILE A 21 9.02 -5.81 6.19
N LYS A 22 9.59 -4.93 5.37
CA LYS A 22 10.92 -4.34 5.56
C LYS A 22 10.95 -2.82 5.43
N THR A 23 9.80 -2.19 5.24
CA THR A 23 9.64 -0.75 5.00
C THR A 23 8.56 -0.18 5.90
N LYS A 24 8.48 1.15 5.95
CA LYS A 24 7.27 1.85 6.40
C LYS A 24 6.06 1.45 5.56
N ILE A 25 4.87 1.60 6.11
CA ILE A 25 3.60 1.40 5.41
C ILE A 25 2.78 2.70 5.48
N PRO A 26 2.34 3.26 4.33
CA PRO A 26 2.83 2.93 2.98
C PRO A 26 4.33 3.19 2.82
N VAL A 27 4.93 2.60 1.78
CA VAL A 27 6.34 2.85 1.43
C VAL A 27 6.47 4.26 0.82
N PRO A 28 7.42 5.13 1.24
CA PRO A 28 7.49 6.51 0.76
C PRO A 28 7.54 6.66 -0.77
N GLN A 29 8.16 5.69 -1.44
CA GLN A 29 8.31 5.63 -2.89
C GLN A 29 6.97 5.51 -3.62
N SER A 30 5.94 4.88 -3.01
CA SER A 30 4.62 4.73 -3.64
C SER A 30 3.70 5.94 -3.47
N LEU A 31 4.09 6.95 -2.67
CA LEU A 31 3.24 8.13 -2.43
C LEU A 31 2.93 8.92 -3.71
N ALA A 32 3.86 8.97 -4.68
CA ALA A 32 3.61 9.62 -5.96
C ALA A 32 2.52 8.89 -6.78
N ILE A 33 2.43 7.57 -6.66
CA ILE A 33 1.40 6.75 -7.30
C ILE A 33 0.04 7.08 -6.66
N PHE A 34 -0.06 7.05 -5.33
CA PHE A 34 -1.32 7.39 -4.65
C PHE A 34 -1.81 8.80 -4.95
N LYS A 35 -0.91 9.80 -5.01
CA LYS A 35 -1.27 11.17 -5.43
C LYS A 35 -1.84 11.23 -6.85
N THR A 36 -1.40 10.34 -7.73
CA THR A 36 -1.93 10.24 -9.10
C THR A 36 -3.31 9.61 -9.06
N LEU A 37 -3.46 8.47 -8.37
CA LEU A 37 -4.74 7.78 -8.22
C LEU A 37 -5.81 8.69 -7.58
N GLU A 38 -5.48 9.45 -6.53
CA GLU A 38 -6.42 10.38 -5.90
C GLU A 38 -6.97 11.45 -6.85
N LYS A 39 -6.17 11.87 -7.84
CA LYS A 39 -6.54 12.87 -8.85
C LYS A 39 -7.34 12.29 -10.00
N THR A 40 -7.10 11.03 -10.35
CA THR A 40 -7.66 10.40 -11.55
C THR A 40 -8.81 9.44 -11.28
N GLU A 41 -8.91 8.89 -10.07
CA GLU A 41 -9.92 7.88 -9.72
C GLU A 41 -11.13 8.46 -8.97
N PRO A 42 -12.33 7.86 -9.13
CA PRO A 42 -13.49 8.25 -8.37
C PRO A 42 -13.30 7.92 -6.88
N ARG A 43 -14.01 8.68 -6.03
CA ARG A 43 -13.94 8.52 -4.57
C ARG A 43 -14.27 7.10 -4.09
N SER A 44 -15.07 6.35 -4.84
CA SER A 44 -15.43 4.94 -4.56
C SER A 44 -14.22 4.00 -4.56
N MET A 45 -13.11 4.35 -5.21
CA MET A 45 -11.90 3.52 -5.25
C MET A 45 -10.99 3.70 -4.02
N ARG A 46 -11.21 4.74 -3.21
CA ARG A 46 -10.30 5.14 -2.11
C ARG A 46 -10.37 4.25 -0.85
N GLY A 47 -11.22 3.23 -0.85
CA GLY A 47 -11.40 2.32 0.30
C GLY A 47 -10.37 1.19 0.39
N GLN A 48 -9.37 1.18 -0.49
CA GLN A 48 -8.35 0.12 -0.55
C GLN A 48 -7.17 0.45 0.36
N PRO A 49 -6.52 -0.54 1.00
CA PRO A 49 -5.30 -0.33 1.76
C PRO A 49 -4.21 0.33 0.92
N PRO A 50 -3.34 1.18 1.51
CA PRO A 50 -2.33 1.93 0.76
C PRO A 50 -1.10 1.05 0.47
N ILE A 51 -1.30 -0.02 -0.31
CA ILE A 51 -0.26 -0.94 -0.78
C ILE A 51 -0.29 -1.00 -2.30
N VAL A 52 0.86 -0.82 -2.94
CA VAL A 52 1.03 -1.00 -4.38
C VAL A 52 1.80 -2.29 -4.63
N TRP A 53 1.31 -3.10 -5.57
CA TRP A 53 2.05 -4.26 -6.06
C TRP A 53 2.91 -3.87 -7.25
N ASP A 54 4.21 -4.11 -7.12
CA ASP A 54 5.16 -3.99 -8.22
C ASP A 54 5.18 -5.26 -9.10
N ARG A 55 5.03 -6.42 -8.47
CA ARG A 55 4.92 -7.74 -9.11
C ARG A 55 4.23 -8.73 -8.18
N ALA A 56 3.54 -9.71 -8.75
CA ALA A 56 3.00 -10.83 -8.00
C ALA A 56 3.01 -12.12 -8.86
N GLU A 57 3.47 -13.24 -8.31
CA GLU A 57 3.58 -14.54 -9.00
C GLU A 57 3.28 -15.70 -8.03
N GLY A 58 2.48 -16.68 -8.46
CA GLY A 58 2.23 -17.91 -7.67
C GLY A 58 1.61 -17.69 -6.29
N PHE A 59 0.81 -16.62 -6.11
CA PHE A 59 0.21 -16.24 -4.83
C PHE A 59 -1.32 -16.36 -4.87
N THR A 60 -1.91 -16.66 -3.71
CA THR A 60 -3.36 -16.58 -3.46
C THR A 60 -3.56 -15.53 -2.36
N VAL A 61 -4.51 -14.62 -2.56
CA VAL A 61 -4.79 -13.48 -1.66
C VAL A 61 -5.95 -13.79 -0.73
#